data_AF-A0A933I9U7-F1
#
_entry.id   AF-A0A933I9U7-F1
#
_cell.length_a   1.000
_cell.length_b   1.000
_cell.length_c   1.000
_cell.angle_alpha   90.00
_cell.angle_beta   90.00
_cell.angle_gamma   90.00
#
_symmetry.space_group_name_H-M   'P 1'
#
loop_
_entity.id
_entity.type
_entity.pdbx_description
1 polymer ?
#
loop_
_entity_poly.entity_id
_entity_poly.type
_entity_poly.pdbx_seq_one_letter_code
_entity_poly.pdbx_strand_id
1 'polypeptide(L)'
;MEIDELLKSIRLAIQLESEAALYYKQAALKTNDELARVVLMQFSQDEEKHRRMLEYAVEKYYLQSGRFDFPEISPPVDYGKDQLSPLYSKKLAELAGEPEPVLSAVKKFAEAERKAILLYRKLADSKQEENFRKFFIALAEWEERHLAALEKQAMFFEGG
;
A
#
# COMPACT_ATOMS: atom_id res chain seq x y z
N MET A 1 5.79 0.01 -23.32
CA MET A 1 5.04 -1.20 -22.93
C MET A 1 3.93 -1.38 -23.92
N GLU A 2 3.83 -2.59 -24.48
CA GLU A 2 2.68 -2.99 -25.29
C GLU A 2 1.44 -3.17 -24.40
N ILE A 3 0.25 -3.13 -24.98
CA ILE A 3 -1.00 -3.14 -24.21
C ILE A 3 -1.20 -4.41 -23.37
N ASP A 4 -0.76 -5.56 -23.89
CA ASP A 4 -0.82 -6.84 -23.16
C ASP A 4 0.13 -6.86 -21.96
N GLU A 5 1.33 -6.28 -22.10
CA GLU A 5 2.29 -6.15 -21.00
C GLU A 5 1.75 -5.19 -19.93
N LEU A 6 1.06 -4.14 -20.36
CA LEU A 6 0.43 -3.17 -19.50
C LEU A 6 -0.73 -3.77 -18.70
N LEU A 7 -1.64 -4.50 -19.34
CA LEU A 7 -2.72 -5.21 -18.65
C LEU A 7 -2.18 -6.29 -17.70
N LYS A 8 -1.11 -7.00 -18.07
CA LYS A 8 -0.43 -7.93 -17.16
C LYS A 8 0.15 -7.22 -15.94
N SER A 9 0.77 -6.05 -16.14
CA SER A 9 1.33 -5.24 -15.07
C SER A 9 0.25 -4.71 -14.12
N ILE A 10 -0.90 -4.26 -14.65
CA ILE A 10 -2.04 -3.83 -13.81
C ILE A 10 -2.63 -5.01 -13.03
N ARG A 11 -2.73 -6.21 -13.63
CA ARG A 11 -3.18 -7.41 -12.89
C ARG A 11 -2.20 -7.82 -11.80
N LEU A 12 -0.91 -7.69 -12.04
CA LEU A 12 0.10 -7.89 -11.00
C LEU A 12 -0.08 -6.89 -9.87
N ALA A 13 -0.36 -5.62 -10.17
CA ALA A 13 -0.66 -4.62 -9.15
C ALA A 13 -1.90 -5.02 -8.32
N ILE A 14 -3.01 -5.40 -8.97
CA ILE A 14 -4.23 -5.89 -8.29
C ILE A 14 -3.90 -7.06 -7.33
N GLN A 15 -3.03 -7.97 -7.74
CA GLN A 15 -2.61 -9.08 -6.89
C GLN A 15 -1.80 -8.59 -5.69
N LEU A 16 -0.82 -7.70 -5.88
CA LEU A 16 -0.01 -7.13 -4.81
C LEU A 16 -0.89 -6.40 -3.78
N GLU A 17 -1.83 -5.56 -4.24
CA GLU A 17 -2.79 -4.86 -3.39
C GLU A 17 -3.67 -5.83 -2.58
N SER A 18 -4.14 -6.90 -3.22
CA SER A 18 -4.95 -7.93 -2.56
C SER A 18 -4.16 -8.68 -1.48
N GLU A 19 -2.91 -9.03 -1.77
CA GLU A 19 -2.00 -9.71 -0.83
C GLU A 19 -1.67 -8.81 0.35
N ALA A 20 -1.35 -7.53 0.10
CA ALA A 20 -1.05 -6.54 1.13
C ALA A 20 -2.27 -6.29 2.04
N ALA A 21 -3.46 -6.07 1.45
CA ALA A 21 -4.72 -5.92 2.20
C ALA A 21 -4.97 -7.09 3.14
N LEU A 22 -4.86 -8.32 2.63
CA LEU A 22 -5.07 -9.53 3.43
C LEU A 22 -4.04 -9.63 4.55
N TYR A 23 -2.78 -9.33 4.26
CA TYR A 23 -1.70 -9.43 5.23
C TYR A 23 -1.86 -8.41 6.37
N TYR A 24 -2.18 -7.15 6.05
CA TYR A 24 -2.50 -6.10 7.03
C TYR A 24 -3.69 -6.50 7.91
N LYS A 25 -4.77 -6.98 7.30
CA LYS A 25 -5.96 -7.44 8.03
C LYS A 25 -5.65 -8.59 8.98
N GLN A 26 -4.88 -9.58 8.54
CA GLN A 26 -4.48 -10.70 9.39
C GLN A 26 -3.60 -10.27 10.56
N ALA A 27 -2.68 -9.31 10.33
CA ALA A 27 -1.87 -8.74 11.38
C ALA A 27 -2.73 -7.96 12.40
N ALA A 28 -3.69 -7.17 11.93
CA ALA A 28 -4.63 -6.44 12.79
C ALA A 28 -5.46 -7.38 13.69
N LEU A 29 -5.90 -8.52 13.16
CA LEU A 29 -6.68 -9.50 13.93
C LEU A 29 -5.85 -10.28 14.96
N LYS A 30 -4.53 -10.38 14.76
CA LYS A 30 -3.62 -11.12 15.64
C LYS A 30 -2.98 -10.26 16.72
N THR A 31 -2.96 -8.93 16.55
CA THR A 31 -2.38 -8.04 17.55
C THR A 31 -3.30 -7.82 18.75
N ASN A 32 -2.71 -7.74 19.94
CA ASN A 32 -3.40 -7.39 21.19
C ASN A 32 -3.39 -5.88 21.48
N ASP A 33 -2.63 -5.10 20.72
CA ASP A 33 -2.58 -3.63 20.87
C ASP A 33 -3.67 -2.99 20.00
N GLU A 34 -4.53 -2.22 20.66
CA GLU A 34 -5.67 -1.55 20.04
C GLU A 34 -5.25 -0.48 19.03
N LEU A 35 -4.16 0.25 19.30
CA LEU A 35 -3.64 1.27 18.38
C LEU A 35 -3.04 0.60 17.15
N ALA A 36 -2.22 -0.44 17.34
CA ALA A 36 -1.67 -1.20 16.23
C ALA A 36 -2.77 -1.83 15.38
N ARG A 37 -3.84 -2.33 16.00
CA ARG A 37 -5.00 -2.90 15.30
C ARG A 37 -5.69 -1.86 14.41
N VAL A 38 -5.92 -0.66 14.93
CA VAL A 38 -6.54 0.44 14.18
C VAL A 38 -5.70 0.80 12.96
N VAL A 39 -4.39 1.01 13.15
CA VAL A 39 -3.47 1.38 12.06
C VAL A 39 -3.39 0.28 11.00
N LEU A 40 -3.19 -0.98 11.39
CA LEU A 40 -3.13 -2.12 10.45
C LEU A 40 -4.46 -2.31 9.70
N MET A 41 -5.60 -2.04 10.36
CA MET A 41 -6.90 -2.09 9.70
C MET A 41 -7.06 -0.95 8.68
N GLN A 42 -6.51 0.24 8.96
CA GLN A 42 -6.50 1.36 8.01
C GLN A 42 -5.67 1.02 6.77
N PHE A 43 -4.43 0.56 6.92
CA PHE A 43 -3.62 0.08 5.78
C PHE A 43 -4.36 -0.96 4.95
N SER A 44 -4.98 -1.96 5.61
CA SER A 44 -5.80 -2.95 4.90
C SER A 44 -6.95 -2.32 4.07
N GLN A 45 -7.56 -1.24 4.55
CA GLN A 45 -8.64 -0.55 3.85
C GLN A 45 -8.12 0.29 2.68
N ASP A 46 -6.95 0.89 2.84
CA ASP A 46 -6.27 1.65 1.79
C ASP A 46 -5.88 0.72 0.62
N GLU A 47 -5.27 -0.43 0.90
CA GLU A 47 -4.95 -1.40 -0.16
C GLU A 47 -6.21 -2.00 -0.82
N GLU A 48 -7.28 -2.24 -0.05
CA GLU A 48 -8.56 -2.64 -0.64
C GLU A 48 -9.12 -1.57 -1.60
N LYS A 49 -8.91 -0.29 -1.30
CA LYS A 49 -9.34 0.83 -2.14
C LYS A 49 -8.48 0.90 -3.40
N HIS A 50 -7.16 0.76 -3.29
CA HIS A 50 -6.24 0.69 -4.44
C HIS A 50 -6.61 -0.44 -5.38
N ARG A 51 -6.80 -1.65 -4.84
CA ARG A 51 -7.23 -2.82 -5.60
C ARG A 51 -8.50 -2.54 -6.41
N ARG A 52 -9.52 -1.96 -5.78
CA ARG A 52 -10.79 -1.63 -6.45
C ARG A 52 -10.63 -0.58 -7.55
N MET A 53 -9.77 0.42 -7.35
CA MET A 53 -9.46 1.41 -8.39
C MET A 53 -8.80 0.78 -9.61
N LEU A 54 -7.85 -0.15 -9.38
CA LEU A 54 -7.18 -0.89 -10.46
C LEU A 54 -8.12 -1.85 -11.19
N GLU A 55 -8.96 -2.58 -10.44
CA GLU A 55 -9.99 -3.46 -11.01
C GLU A 55 -10.97 -2.68 -11.89
N TYR A 56 -11.43 -1.52 -11.41
CA TYR A 56 -12.29 -0.61 -12.17
C TYR A 56 -11.62 -0.16 -13.47
N ALA A 57 -10.33 0.20 -13.43
CA ALA A 57 -9.60 0.61 -14.62
C ALA A 57 -9.51 -0.51 -15.68
N VAL A 58 -9.28 -1.76 -15.24
CA VAL A 58 -9.27 -2.93 -16.12
C VAL A 58 -10.66 -3.21 -16.69
N GLU A 59 -11.70 -3.15 -15.87
CA GLU A 59 -13.09 -3.32 -16.31
C GLU A 59 -13.45 -2.28 -17.38
N LYS A 60 -13.14 -1.00 -17.14
CA LYS A 60 -13.41 0.09 -18.08
C LYS A 60 -12.67 -0.08 -19.39
N TYR A 61 -11.41 -0.52 -19.35
CA TYR A 61 -10.65 -0.84 -20.55
C TYR A 61 -11.39 -1.84 -21.45
N TYR A 62 -11.95 -2.90 -20.88
CA TYR A 62 -12.72 -3.88 -21.65
C TYR A 62 -14.08 -3.36 -22.13
N LEU A 63 -14.78 -2.57 -21.31
CA LEU A 63 -16.08 -2.01 -21.65
C LEU A 63 -16.00 -0.88 -22.70
N GLN A 64 -14.92 -0.12 -22.70
CA GLN A 64 -14.72 1.06 -23.56
C GLN A 64 -13.82 0.80 -24.77
N SER A 65 -13.73 -0.47 -25.23
CA SER A 65 -12.99 -0.85 -26.44
C SER A 65 -11.51 -0.43 -26.43
N GLY A 66 -10.84 -0.59 -25.28
CA GLY A 66 -9.39 -0.37 -25.16
C GLY A 66 -8.97 0.99 -24.60
N ARG A 67 -9.90 1.76 -24.03
CA ARG A 67 -9.59 3.03 -23.35
C ARG A 67 -9.63 2.85 -21.83
N PHE A 68 -8.55 3.24 -21.16
CA PHE A 68 -8.55 3.31 -19.70
C PHE A 68 -9.36 4.52 -19.21
N ASP A 69 -10.12 4.29 -18.15
CA ASP A 69 -10.81 5.33 -17.39
C ASP A 69 -10.46 5.13 -15.92
N PHE A 70 -9.94 6.20 -15.29
CA PHE A 70 -9.46 6.16 -13.92
C PHE A 70 -10.29 7.11 -13.06
N PRO A 71 -10.65 6.70 -11.84
CA PRO A 71 -11.26 7.62 -10.89
C PRO A 71 -10.24 8.71 -10.54
N GLU A 72 -10.75 9.91 -10.24
CA GLU A 72 -9.93 10.99 -9.72
C GLU A 72 -9.41 10.61 -8.32
N ILE A 73 -8.09 10.54 -8.17
CA ILE A 73 -7.46 10.25 -6.88
C ILE A 73 -7.41 11.55 -6.09
N SER A 74 -8.23 11.65 -5.05
CA SER A 74 -8.11 12.69 -4.02
C SER A 74 -6.75 12.55 -3.31
N PRO A 75 -6.09 13.63 -2.86
CA PRO A 75 -4.88 13.49 -2.05
C PRO A 75 -5.14 12.58 -0.84
N PRO A 76 -4.14 11.78 -0.41
CA PRO A 76 -4.32 10.86 0.70
C PRO A 76 -4.66 11.66 1.96
N VAL A 77 -5.49 11.07 2.81
CA VAL A 77 -5.73 11.63 4.15
C VAL A 77 -4.37 11.63 4.86
N ASP A 78 -3.91 12.80 5.29
CA ASP A 78 -2.65 12.92 6.03
C ASP A 78 -2.75 12.00 7.25
N TYR A 79 -1.89 10.98 7.36
CA TYR A 79 -1.82 10.10 8.53
C TYR A 79 -1.31 10.92 9.72
N GLY A 80 -2.21 11.74 10.29
CA GLY A 80 -2.09 12.49 11.53
C GLY A 80 -0.85 13.36 11.67
N LYS A 81 -0.95 14.64 11.29
CA LYS A 81 -0.14 15.70 11.92
C LYS A 81 -0.28 15.73 13.46
N ASP A 82 -1.34 15.15 14.02
CA ASP A 82 -1.63 15.08 15.45
C ASP A 82 -1.71 13.66 16.05
N GLN A 83 -1.32 12.60 15.32
CA GLN A 83 -1.27 11.21 15.86
C GLN A 83 0.16 10.66 15.98
N LEU A 84 1.15 11.54 16.10
CA LEU A 84 2.54 11.21 16.43
C LEU A 84 2.74 10.78 17.90
N SER A 85 1.84 9.95 18.43
CA SER A 85 2.34 8.95 19.36
C SER A 85 3.19 7.98 18.54
N PRO A 86 4.31 7.42 19.06
CA PRO A 86 4.99 6.33 18.36
C PRO A 86 3.91 5.34 17.94
N LEU A 87 3.79 5.09 16.62
CA LEU A 87 2.73 4.27 16.02
C LEU A 87 2.59 2.91 16.71
N TYR A 88 3.62 2.53 17.47
CA TYR A 88 3.68 1.42 18.37
C TYR A 88 4.26 1.88 19.70
N SER A 89 3.47 1.77 20.77
CA SER A 89 3.98 1.97 22.13
C SER A 89 5.05 0.90 22.45
N LYS A 90 5.98 1.20 23.37
CA LYS A 90 6.96 0.22 23.89
C LYS A 90 6.32 -1.11 24.33
N LYS A 91 5.04 -1.10 24.73
CA LYS A 91 4.27 -2.30 25.10
C LYS A 91 4.10 -3.30 23.97
N LEU A 92 4.16 -2.89 22.69
CA LEU A 92 4.12 -3.85 21.58
C LEU A 92 5.42 -4.65 21.45
N ALA A 93 6.57 -4.03 21.78
CA ALA A 93 7.86 -4.73 21.81
C ALA A 93 7.92 -5.76 22.96
N GLU A 94 7.25 -5.46 24.08
CA GLU A 94 7.19 -6.34 25.27
C GLU A 94 6.26 -7.56 25.08
N LEU A 95 5.32 -7.51 24.12
CA LEU A 95 4.32 -8.57 23.87
C LEU A 95 4.86 -9.78 23.11
N ALA A 96 6.07 -9.70 22.57
CA ALA A 96 6.58 -10.69 21.63
C ALA A 96 7.28 -11.89 22.27
N GLY A 97 7.79 -11.80 23.50
CA GLY A 97 8.57 -12.88 24.14
C GLY A 97 9.89 -13.24 23.44
N GLU A 98 10.07 -12.85 22.18
CA GLU A 98 11.28 -12.88 21.38
C GLU A 98 11.27 -11.68 20.42
N PRO A 99 12.43 -11.11 20.04
CA PRO A 99 12.51 -9.94 19.15
C PRO A 99 12.00 -10.15 17.71
N GLU A 100 11.64 -11.36 17.29
CA GLU A 100 10.98 -11.62 16.00
C GLU A 100 9.47 -11.92 16.15
N PRO A 101 8.60 -10.90 16.12
CA PRO A 101 7.35 -11.00 15.35
C PRO A 101 6.80 -9.67 14.83
N VAL A 102 7.39 -8.51 15.14
CA VAL A 102 6.91 -7.19 14.69
C VAL A 102 7.83 -6.58 13.64
N LEU A 103 9.15 -6.54 13.89
CA LEU A 103 10.11 -5.98 12.95
C LEU A 103 10.15 -6.75 11.62
N SER A 104 10.05 -8.08 11.66
CA SER A 104 9.99 -8.91 10.45
C SER A 104 8.70 -8.70 9.66
N ALA A 105 7.57 -8.43 10.34
CA ALA A 105 6.32 -8.06 9.70
C ALA A 105 6.42 -6.68 9.04
N VAL A 106 6.93 -5.67 9.76
CA VAL A 106 7.17 -4.30 9.24
C VAL A 106 8.08 -4.33 8.01
N LYS A 107 9.16 -5.13 8.03
CA LYS A 107 10.06 -5.30 6.88
C LYS A 107 9.35 -5.93 5.68
N LYS A 108 8.48 -6.93 5.91
CA LYS A 108 7.67 -7.55 4.84
C LYS A 108 6.66 -6.58 4.24
N PHE A 109 5.97 -5.78 5.08
CA PHE A 109 5.09 -4.73 4.62
C PHE A 109 5.84 -3.71 3.76
N ALA A 110 6.98 -3.22 4.24
CA ALA A 110 7.81 -2.27 3.51
C ALA A 110 8.35 -2.85 2.18
N GLU A 111 8.56 -4.17 2.08
CA GLU A 111 8.91 -4.82 0.81
C GLU A 111 7.73 -4.85 -0.16
N ALA A 112 6.51 -5.11 0.32
CA ALA A 112 5.30 -5.05 -0.50
C ALA A 112 5.09 -3.63 -1.06
N GLU A 113 5.18 -2.60 -0.22
CA GLU A 113 5.09 -1.20 -0.64
C GLU A 113 6.12 -0.87 -1.71
N ARG A 114 7.39 -1.26 -1.51
CA ARG A 114 8.45 -1.04 -2.51
C ARG A 114 8.14 -1.69 -3.85
N LYS A 115 7.58 -2.90 -3.87
CA LYS A 115 7.21 -3.59 -5.12
C LYS A 115 6.08 -2.86 -5.83
N ALA A 116 5.07 -2.39 -5.09
CA ALA A 116 3.97 -1.60 -5.63
C ALA A 116 4.47 -0.27 -6.20
N ILE A 117 5.28 0.50 -5.45
CA ILE A 117 5.91 1.76 -5.90
C ILE A 117 6.67 1.55 -7.21
N LEU A 118 7.56 0.56 -7.27
CA LEU A 118 8.36 0.29 -8.48
C LEU A 118 7.47 -0.04 -9.69
N LEU A 119 6.41 -0.83 -9.48
CA LEU A 119 5.47 -1.18 -10.53
C LEU A 119 4.66 0.03 -11.00
N TYR A 120 4.20 0.88 -10.08
CA TYR A 120 3.46 2.10 -10.39
C TYR A 120 4.31 3.14 -11.10
N ARG A 121 5.56 3.35 -10.67
CA ARG A 121 6.51 4.22 -11.39
C ARG A 121 6.75 3.70 -12.80
N LYS A 122 6.96 2.38 -12.98
CA LYS A 122 7.09 1.76 -14.31
C LYS A 122 5.86 1.97 -15.18
N LEU A 123 4.66 1.85 -14.60
CA LEU A 123 3.39 2.08 -15.31
C LEU A 123 3.23 3.56 -15.70
N ALA A 124 3.56 4.48 -14.81
CA ALA A 124 3.52 5.93 -15.08
C ALA A 124 4.45 6.37 -16.22
N ASP A 125 5.58 5.67 -16.38
CA ASP A 125 6.56 5.92 -17.45
C ASP A 125 6.15 5.30 -18.81
N SER A 126 5.00 4.63 -18.88
CA SER A 126 4.48 4.11 -20.14
C SER A 126 3.98 5.22 -21.07
N LYS A 127 3.96 4.97 -22.39
CA LYS A 127 3.51 5.92 -23.41
C LYS A 127 1.97 5.97 -23.52
N GLN A 128 1.29 6.23 -22.40
CA GLN A 128 -0.17 6.33 -22.31
C GLN A 128 -0.63 7.78 -22.14
N GLU A 129 -1.95 7.99 -22.11
CA GLU A 129 -2.57 9.31 -21.89
C GLU A 129 -2.18 9.91 -20.53
N GLU A 130 -2.23 11.24 -20.42
CA GLU A 130 -1.79 11.96 -19.21
C GLU A 130 -2.54 11.51 -17.93
N ASN A 131 -3.83 11.18 -18.04
CA ASN A 131 -4.62 10.69 -16.92
C ASN A 131 -4.12 9.34 -16.39
N PHE A 132 -3.64 8.46 -17.28
CA PHE A 132 -3.01 7.19 -16.91
C PHE A 132 -1.76 7.44 -16.07
N ARG A 133 -0.89 8.34 -16.56
CA ARG A 133 0.33 8.72 -15.86
C ARG A 133 0.03 9.33 -14.49
N LYS A 134 -0.91 10.29 -14.42
CA LYS A 134 -1.30 10.95 -13.16
C LYS A 134 -1.83 9.96 -12.13
N PHE A 135 -2.66 9.01 -12.56
CA PHE A 135 -3.20 7.97 -11.69
C PHE A 135 -2.10 7.13 -11.04
N PHE A 136 -1.16 6.61 -11.83
CA PHE A 136 -0.07 5.77 -11.29
C PHE A 136 0.97 6.56 -10.50
N ILE A 137 1.20 7.84 -10.82
CA ILE A 137 2.00 8.72 -9.95
C ILE A 137 1.34 8.87 -8.59
N ALA A 138 0.03 9.13 -8.55
CA ALA A 138 -0.69 9.30 -7.30
C ALA A 138 -0.71 8.02 -6.44
N LEU A 139 -0.90 6.85 -7.04
CA LEU A 139 -0.76 5.57 -6.31
C LEU A 139 0.66 5.38 -5.77
N ALA A 140 1.70 5.61 -6.58
CA ALA A 140 3.07 5.52 -6.10
C ALA A 140 3.35 6.46 -4.91
N GLU A 141 2.79 7.67 -4.93
CA GLU A 141 2.91 8.62 -3.82
C GLU A 141 2.14 8.19 -2.55
N TRP A 142 1.07 7.39 -2.67
CA TRP A 142 0.39 6.83 -1.50
C TRP A 142 1.24 5.73 -0.86
N GLU A 143 1.74 4.79 -1.67
CA GLU A 143 2.61 3.73 -1.16
C GLU A 143 3.92 4.27 -0.59
N GLU A 144 4.47 5.36 -1.16
CA GLU A 144 5.64 6.04 -0.58
C GLU A 144 5.38 6.57 0.83
N ARG A 145 4.14 7.00 1.14
CA ARG A 145 3.75 7.42 2.48
C ARG A 145 3.58 6.22 3.42
N HIS A 146 2.98 5.13 2.94
CA HIS A 146 2.92 3.86 3.69
C HIS A 146 4.33 3.38 4.05
N LEU A 147 5.22 3.35 3.06
CA LEU A 147 6.61 2.96 3.22
C LEU A 147 7.32 3.85 4.24
N ALA A 148 7.18 5.17 4.15
CA ALA A 148 7.81 6.09 5.09
C ALA A 148 7.32 5.88 6.53
N ALA A 149 6.03 5.59 6.73
CA ALA A 149 5.47 5.27 8.03
C ALA A 149 6.05 3.96 8.60
N LEU A 150 6.17 2.93 7.75
CA LEU A 150 6.75 1.63 8.12
C LEU A 150 8.26 1.73 8.42
N GLU A 151 9.02 2.49 7.64
CA GLU A 151 10.47 2.67 7.83
C GLU A 151 10.78 3.44 9.10
N LYS A 152 10.05 4.55 9.34
CA LYS A 152 10.16 5.30 10.60
C LYS A 152 9.89 4.39 11.79
N GLN A 153 8.96 3.46 11.64
CA GLN A 153 8.66 2.49 12.68
C GLN A 153 9.74 1.42 12.85
N ALA A 154 10.30 0.89 11.76
CA ALA A 154 11.40 -0.07 11.82
C ALA A 154 12.61 0.52 12.55
N MET A 155 12.95 1.80 12.28
CA MET A 155 14.03 2.52 12.96
C MET A 155 13.79 2.66 14.47
N PHE A 156 12.54 2.86 14.89
CA PHE A 156 12.20 2.92 16.33
C PHE A 156 12.44 1.59 17.05
N PHE A 157 12.22 0.45 16.37
CA PHE A 157 12.49 -0.87 16.93
C PHE A 157 13.97 -1.25 16.90
N GLU A 158 14.74 -0.79 15.90
CA GLU A 158 16.18 -1.10 15.79
C GLU A 158 17.06 -0.24 16.70
N GLY A 159 16.61 0.95 17.10
CA GLY A 159 17.33 1.86 18.00
C GLY A 159 16.83 1.90 19.45
N GLY A 160 15.86 1.04 19.80
CA GLY A 160 15.18 1.00 21.10
C GLY A 160 15.71 -0.03 22.08
#